data_AF-A0A317LWB4-F1
#
_entry.id   AF-A0A317LWB4-F1
#
_cell.length_a   1.000
_cell.length_b   1.000
_cell.length_c   1.000
_cell.angle_alpha   90.00
_cell.angle_beta   90.00
_cell.angle_gamma   90.00
#
_symmetry.space_group_name_H-M   'P 1'
#
loop_
_entity.id
_entity.type
_entity.pdbx_description
1 polymer ?
#
loop_
_entity_poly.entity_id
_entity_poly.type
_entity_poly.pdbx_seq_one_letter_code
_entity_poly.pdbx_strand_id
1 'polypeptide(L)'
;MPGVEDLRGYLFILTRNHIYDSFKKQANQVKALDHFFLQQPDAVNDTDHRLQNHQYDHLLDKVVSSLPPERKKVYIARKEGMSNEEISVRMNISIHTVKKQMQLAMQTVRSFVKQQLHI
;
A
#
# COMPACT_ATOMS: atom_id res chain seq x y z
N MET A 1 -0.01 34.54 23.58
CA MET A 1 -0.74 33.67 22.65
C MET A 1 -0.56 34.25 21.25
N PRO A 2 0.55 33.95 20.53
CA PRO A 2 0.73 34.51 19.19
C PRO A 2 -0.18 33.76 18.23
N GLY A 3 -1.01 34.52 17.52
CA GLY A 3 -1.95 34.03 16.53
C GLY A 3 -1.23 33.44 15.33
N VAL A 4 -1.95 32.58 14.61
CA VAL A 4 -1.53 31.96 13.35
C VAL A 4 -1.22 33.06 12.34
N GLU A 5 0.04 33.46 12.27
CA GLU A 5 0.56 34.39 11.27
C GLU A 5 0.59 33.66 9.92
N ASP A 6 -0.34 34.05 9.06
CA ASP A 6 -0.47 33.70 7.65
C ASP A 6 -1.00 32.29 7.31
N LEU A 7 -2.31 32.11 7.55
CA LEU A 7 -3.12 31.00 7.03
C LEU A 7 -2.96 30.78 5.51
N ARG A 8 -2.69 31.83 4.73
CA ARG A 8 -2.49 31.73 3.28
C ARG A 8 -1.17 31.05 2.94
N GLY A 9 -0.08 31.43 3.60
CA GLY A 9 1.22 30.76 3.48
C GLY A 9 1.15 29.30 3.90
N TYR A 10 0.45 28.99 5.01
CA TYR A 10 0.25 27.61 5.45
C TYR A 10 -0.57 26.77 4.45
N LEU A 11 -1.66 27.34 3.91
CA LEU A 11 -2.48 26.71 2.89
C LEU A 11 -1.69 26.49 1.58
N PHE A 12 -0.84 27.44 1.20
CA PHE A 12 0.03 27.32 0.03
C PHE A 12 1.06 26.19 0.19
N ILE A 13 1.70 26.07 1.36
CA ILE A 13 2.65 24.99 1.64
C ILE A 13 1.93 23.63 1.63
N LEU A 14 0.76 23.54 2.27
CA LEU A 14 -0.06 22.31 2.29
C LEU A 14 -0.47 21.88 0.88
N THR A 15 -1.04 22.79 0.10
CA THR A 15 -1.49 22.48 -1.27
C THR A 15 -0.32 22.12 -2.18
N ARG A 16 0.81 22.82 -2.10
CA ARG A 16 2.03 22.49 -2.85
C ARG A 16 2.52 21.09 -2.53
N ASN A 17 2.61 20.74 -1.24
CA ASN A 17 3.05 19.41 -0.82
C ASN A 17 2.07 18.33 -1.28
N HIS A 18 0.76 18.57 -1.14
CA HIS A 18 -0.27 17.62 -1.56
C HIS A 18 -0.26 17.37 -3.08
N ILE A 19 -0.03 18.41 -3.88
CA ILE A 19 0.13 18.31 -5.32
C ILE A 19 1.40 17.51 -5.66
N TYR A 20 2.52 17.83 -5.02
CA TYR A 20 3.79 17.13 -5.21
C TYR A 20 3.70 15.65 -4.86
N ASP A 21 3.08 15.32 -3.72
CA ASP A 21 2.89 13.94 -3.27
C ASP A 21 1.95 13.18 -4.21
N SER A 22 0.92 13.83 -4.74
CA SER A 22 0.02 13.25 -5.74
C SER A 22 0.75 12.92 -7.04
N PHE A 23 1.57 13.85 -7.57
CA PHE A 23 2.37 13.60 -8.76
C PHE A 23 3.44 12.53 -8.53
N LYS A 24 4.10 12.53 -7.37
CA LYS A 24 5.07 11.50 -7.01
C LYS A 24 4.43 10.12 -6.92
N LYS A 25 3.22 10.04 -6.36
CA LYS A 25 2.43 8.80 -6.29
C LYS A 25 2.04 8.31 -7.69
N GLN A 26 1.57 9.20 -8.55
CA GLN A 26 1.23 8.88 -9.94
C GLN A 26 2.46 8.42 -10.72
N ALA A 27 3.60 9.10 -10.59
CA ALA A 27 4.85 8.71 -11.24
C ALA A 27 5.36 7.35 -10.74
N ASN A 28 5.21 7.06 -9.44
CA ASN A 28 5.57 5.75 -8.90
C ASN A 28 4.63 4.64 -9.36
N GLN A 29 3.33 4.91 -9.52
CA GLN A 29 2.38 3.96 -10.10
C GLN A 29 2.72 3.65 -11.55
N VAL A 30 3.00 4.67 -12.36
CA VAL A 30 3.43 4.48 -13.76
C VAL A 30 4.73 3.68 -13.82
N LYS A 31 5.74 4.02 -13.00
CA LYS A 31 6.99 3.25 -12.93
C LYS A 31 6.79 1.80 -12.48
N ALA A 32 5.87 1.54 -11.55
CA ALA A 32 5.57 0.19 -11.09
C ALA A 32 4.87 -0.62 -12.19
N LEU A 33 3.96 0.00 -12.95
CA LEU A 33 3.33 -0.61 -14.12
C LEU A 33 4.35 -0.85 -15.23
N ASP A 34 5.20 0.14 -15.54
CA ASP A 34 6.25 0.01 -16.55
C ASP A 34 7.23 -1.10 -16.18
N HIS A 35 7.67 -1.19 -14.92
CA HIS A 35 8.49 -2.32 -14.47
C HIS A 35 7.78 -3.66 -14.59
N PHE A 36 6.47 -3.72 -14.33
CA PHE A 36 5.68 -4.93 -14.48
C PHE A 36 5.58 -5.36 -15.96
N PHE A 37 5.37 -4.41 -16.87
CA PHE A 37 5.31 -4.68 -18.32
C PHE A 37 6.69 -4.98 -18.93
N LEU A 38 7.74 -4.28 -18.50
CA LEU A 38 9.13 -4.51 -18.97
C LEU A 38 9.75 -5.81 -18.44
N GLN A 39 9.25 -6.35 -17.33
CA GLN A 39 9.66 -7.65 -16.80
C GLN A 39 8.84 -8.83 -17.34
N GLN A 40 7.80 -8.58 -18.13
CA GLN A 40 7.15 -9.65 -18.88
C GLN A 40 7.98 -9.94 -20.14
N PRO A 41 8.56 -11.14 -20.28
CA PRO A 41 9.12 -11.57 -21.55
C PRO A 41 7.97 -11.64 -22.56
N ASP A 42 8.15 -11.02 -23.72
CA ASP A 42 7.27 -11.21 -24.87
C ASP A 42 7.10 -12.72 -25.11
N ALA A 43 5.84 -13.17 -25.15
CA ALA A 43 5.39 -14.54 -25.41
C ALA A 43 5.61 -15.57 -24.29
N VAL A 44 4.73 -15.57 -23.29
CA VAL A 44 4.15 -16.82 -22.78
C VAL A 44 2.64 -16.72 -22.87
N ASN A 45 2.14 -17.08 -24.05
CA ASN A 45 0.74 -17.40 -24.26
C ASN A 45 0.39 -18.61 -23.40
N ASP A 46 -0.22 -18.43 -22.23
CA ASP A 46 -0.88 -19.56 -21.58
C ASP A 46 -2.01 -19.15 -20.64
N THR A 47 -3.17 -19.76 -20.87
CA THR A 47 -4.37 -19.67 -20.03
C THR A 47 -4.04 -20.01 -18.56
N ASP A 48 -2.96 -20.76 -18.35
CA ASP A 48 -2.41 -21.16 -17.06
C ASP A 48 -1.86 -19.98 -16.21
N HIS A 49 -1.22 -18.98 -16.82
CA HIS A 49 -0.72 -17.81 -16.08
C HIS A 49 -1.86 -16.92 -15.57
N ARG A 50 -2.94 -16.79 -16.33
CA ARG A 50 -4.13 -16.06 -15.88
C ARG A 50 -4.81 -16.79 -14.73
N LEU A 51 -4.87 -18.12 -14.80
CA LEU A 51 -5.44 -18.96 -13.74
C LEU A 51 -4.58 -18.93 -12.47
N GLN A 52 -3.25 -18.97 -12.59
CA GLN A 52 -2.33 -18.80 -11.47
C GLN A 52 -2.47 -17.41 -10.83
N ASN A 53 -2.50 -16.34 -11.62
CA ASN A 53 -2.70 -14.98 -11.08
C ASN A 53 -4.02 -14.86 -10.33
N HIS A 54 -5.11 -15.43 -10.86
CA HIS A 54 -6.41 -15.45 -10.18
C HIS A 54 -6.37 -16.21 -8.85
N GLN A 55 -5.61 -17.31 -8.79
CA GLN A 55 -5.41 -18.08 -7.55
C GLN A 55 -4.57 -17.30 -6.54
N TYR A 56 -3.52 -16.60 -6.97
CA TYR A 56 -2.71 -15.72 -6.12
C TYR A 56 -3.52 -14.55 -5.56
N ASP A 57 -4.35 -13.92 -6.39
CA ASP A 57 -5.23 -12.82 -5.96
C ASP A 57 -6.27 -13.32 -4.95
N HIS A 58 -6.90 -14.46 -5.21
CA HIS A 58 -7.83 -15.08 -4.26
C HIS A 58 -7.16 -15.45 -2.93
N LEU A 59 -5.92 -15.94 -2.99
CA LEU A 59 -5.15 -16.28 -1.82
C LEU A 59 -4.82 -15.03 -1.02
N LEU A 60 -4.36 -13.97 -1.67
CA LEU A 60 -4.11 -12.68 -1.04
C LEU A 60 -5.37 -12.11 -0.40
N ASP A 61 -6.53 -12.20 -1.06
CA ASP A 61 -7.79 -11.72 -0.49
C ASP A 61 -8.24 -12.54 0.72
N LYS A 62 -8.04 -13.86 0.72
CA LYS A 62 -8.27 -14.72 1.89
C LYS A 62 -7.35 -14.32 3.05
N VAL A 63 -6.07 -14.12 2.77
CA VAL A 63 -5.08 -13.69 3.76
C VAL A 63 -5.45 -12.33 4.36
N VAL A 64 -5.75 -11.36 3.51
CA VAL A 64 -6.12 -10.00 3.93
C VAL A 64 -7.44 -10.03 4.71
N SER A 65 -8.35 -10.94 4.40
CA SER A 65 -9.59 -11.15 5.16
C SER A 65 -9.38 -11.86 6.50
N SER A 66 -8.32 -12.66 6.64
CA SER A 66 -7.93 -13.28 7.91
C SER A 66 -7.20 -12.33 8.88
N LEU A 67 -6.76 -11.17 8.38
CA LEU A 67 -6.10 -10.16 9.22
C LEU A 67 -7.09 -9.50 10.19
N PRO A 68 -6.66 -9.18 11.43
CA PRO A 68 -7.45 -8.36 12.34
C PRO A 68 -7.87 -7.04 11.68
N PRO A 69 -9.07 -6.51 11.99
CA PRO A 69 -9.67 -5.39 11.27
C PRO A 69 -8.78 -4.14 11.24
N GLU A 70 -8.04 -3.86 12.31
CA GLU A 70 -7.09 -2.73 12.34
C GLU A 70 -5.91 -2.95 11.39
N ARG A 71 -5.32 -4.16 11.36
CA ARG A 71 -4.23 -4.49 10.42
C ARG A 71 -4.71 -4.46 8.98
N LYS A 72 -5.91 -4.99 8.72
CA LYS A 72 -6.53 -4.97 7.39
C LYS A 72 -6.67 -3.54 6.90
N LYS A 73 -7.20 -2.63 7.73
CA LYS A 73 -7.32 -1.22 7.37
C LYS A 73 -5.96 -0.59 7.07
N VAL A 74 -4.94 -0.84 7.90
CA VAL A 74 -3.59 -0.28 7.70
C VAL A 74 -2.98 -0.78 6.39
N TYR A 75 -3.14 -2.08 6.10
CA TYR A 75 -2.67 -2.69 4.86
C TYR A 75 -3.40 -2.15 3.62
N ILE A 76 -4.73 -2.01 3.68
CA ILE A 76 -5.52 -1.42 2.58
C ILE A 76 -5.11 0.03 2.33
N ALA A 77 -4.99 0.83 3.39
CA ALA A 77 -4.58 2.23 3.26
C ALA A 77 -3.18 2.35 2.63
N ARG A 78 -2.27 1.42 2.95
CA ARG A 78 -0.96 1.33 2.33
C ARG A 78 -1.04 0.91 0.85
N LYS A 79 -1.93 -0.03 0.50
CA LYS A 79 -2.20 -0.46 -0.89
C LYS A 79 -2.81 0.67 -1.73
N GLU A 80 -3.65 1.50 -1.13
CA GLU A 80 -4.17 2.74 -1.71
C GLU A 80 -3.10 3.83 -1.86
N GLY A 81 -1.88 3.58 -1.37
CA GLY A 81 -0.71 4.45 -1.53
C GLY A 81 -0.67 5.60 -0.54
N MET A 82 -1.23 5.45 0.66
CA MET A 82 -1.04 6.39 1.76
C MET A 82 0.35 6.22 2.41
N SER A 83 0.92 7.32 2.90
CA SER A 83 2.12 7.33 3.74
C SER A 83 1.81 6.75 5.13
N ASN A 84 2.86 6.30 5.84
CA ASN A 84 2.67 5.85 7.22
C ASN A 84 2.24 6.99 8.15
N GLU A 85 2.64 8.24 7.85
CA GLU A 85 2.15 9.42 8.57
C GLU A 85 0.65 9.64 8.33
N GLU A 86 0.20 9.59 7.08
CA GLU A 86 -1.22 9.77 6.72
C GLU A 86 -2.11 8.70 7.37
N ILE A 87 -1.66 7.45 7.38
CA ILE A 87 -2.36 6.34 8.05
C ILE A 87 -2.42 6.57 9.57
N SER A 88 -1.33 7.08 10.16
CA SER A 88 -1.26 7.35 11.60
C SER A 88 -2.28 8.40 12.03
N VAL A 89 -2.43 9.48 11.24
CA VAL A 89 -3.41 10.55 11.47
C VAL A 89 -4.82 10.01 11.25
N ARG A 90 -5.06 9.28 10.16
CA ARG A 90 -6.39 8.75 9.82
C ARG A 90 -6.92 7.75 10.84
N MET A 91 -6.05 6.95 11.46
CA MET A 91 -6.43 5.95 12.46
C MET A 91 -6.23 6.41 13.90
N ASN A 92 -5.74 7.62 14.10
CA ASN A 92 -5.42 8.17 15.43
C ASN A 92 -4.49 7.25 16.25
N ILE A 93 -3.45 6.72 15.60
CA ILE A 93 -2.43 5.86 16.21
C ILE A 93 -1.04 6.42 15.91
N SER A 94 -0.03 6.02 16.70
CA SER A 94 1.35 6.48 16.43
C SER A 94 1.90 5.89 15.11
N ILE A 95 2.80 6.62 14.44
CA ILE A 95 3.54 6.12 13.25
C ILE A 95 4.28 4.81 13.57
N HIS A 96 4.79 4.67 14.81
CA HIS A 96 5.43 3.44 15.28
C HIS A 96 4.44 2.27 15.31
N THR A 97 3.21 2.53 15.75
CA THR A 97 2.12 1.54 15.71
C THR A 97 1.79 1.16 14.27
N VAL A 98 1.70 2.12 13.34
CA VAL A 98 1.48 1.83 11.91
C VAL A 98 2.57 0.92 11.34
N LYS A 99 3.85 1.24 11.59
CA LYS A 99 4.99 0.42 11.16
C LYS A 99 4.91 -1.00 11.72
N LYS A 100 4.61 -1.13 13.02
CA LYS A 100 4.46 -2.44 13.67
C LYS A 100 3.29 -3.24 13.09
N GLN A 101 2.13 -2.61 12.89
CA GLN A 101 0.97 -3.25 12.28
C GLN A 101 1.28 -3.69 10.84
N MET A 102 2.03 -2.89 10.08
CA MET A 102 2.47 -3.27 8.75
C MET A 102 3.43 -4.45 8.74
N GLN A 103 4.41 -4.46 9.64
CA GLN A 103 5.33 -5.59 9.79
C GLN A 103 4.57 -6.88 10.13
N LEU A 104 3.63 -6.80 11.08
CA LEU A 104 2.80 -7.94 11.47
C LEU A 104 1.91 -8.42 10.31
N ALA A 105 1.31 -7.50 9.55
CA ALA A 105 0.53 -7.85 8.37
C ALA A 105 1.39 -8.56 7.31
N MET A 106 2.61 -8.07 7.03
CA MET A 106 3.54 -8.73 6.11
C MET A 106 3.98 -10.11 6.62
N GLN A 107 4.23 -10.27 7.92
CA GLN A 107 4.55 -11.57 8.51
C GLN A 107 3.39 -12.55 8.33
N THR A 108 2.16 -12.14 8.64
CA THR A 108 0.98 -12.98 8.43
C THR A 108 0.83 -13.40 6.96
N VAL A 109 1.01 -12.46 6.02
CA VAL A 109 0.96 -12.77 4.59
C VAL A 109 2.03 -13.78 4.21
N ARG A 110 3.28 -13.58 4.62
CA ARG A 110 4.37 -14.52 4.34
C ARG A 110 4.13 -15.91 4.92
N SER A 111 3.71 -15.99 6.18
CA SER A 111 3.42 -17.27 6.83
C SER A 111 2.31 -18.03 6.12
N PHE A 112 1.27 -17.34 5.67
CA PHE A 112 0.14 -17.96 4.99
C PHE A 112 0.52 -18.43 3.58
N VAL A 113 1.28 -17.63 2.85
CA VAL A 113 1.83 -18.03 1.53
C VAL A 113 2.74 -19.24 1.68
N LYS A 114 3.61 -19.27 2.70
CA LYS A 114 4.47 -20.43 2.99
C LYS A 114 3.65 -21.70 3.29
N GLN A 115 2.60 -21.57 4.09
CA GLN A 115 1.73 -22.69 4.43
C GLN A 115 0.95 -23.23 3.23
N GLN A 116 0.57 -22.37 2.29
CA GLN A 116 -0.19 -22.75 1.09
C GLN A 116 0.71 -23.25 -0.05
N LEU A 117 1.96 -22.82 -0.12
CA LEU A 117 2.90 -23.30 -1.14
C LEU A 117 3.60 -24.63 -0.79
N HIS A 118 3.44 -25.20 0.42
CA HIS A 118 4.12 -26.44 0.82
C HIS A 118 5.64 -26.43 0.53
N ILE A 119 6.33 -25.34 0.91
CA ILE A 119 7.81 -25.24 0.90
C ILE A 119 8.32 -24.91 2.31
#